data_AF-A0A7H5A4Q2-F1
#
_entry.id   AF-A0A7H5A4Q2-F1
#
_cell.length_a   1.000
_cell.length_b   1.000
_cell.length_c   1.000
_cell.angle_alpha   90.00
_cell.angle_beta   90.00
_cell.angle_gamma   90.00
#
_symmetry.space_group_name_H-M   'P 1'
#
loop_
_entity.id
_entity.type
_entity.pdbx_description
1 polymer ?
#
loop_
_entity_poly.entity_id
_entity_poly.type
_entity_poly.pdbx_seq_one_letter_code
_entity_poly.pdbx_strand_id
1 'polypeptide(L)' 'MQSKEVMTRIELSGVLAKTFGRVHHRVIRTTQEAGVALAATIRGFERFMIDSKDKG' A
#
# COMPACT_ATOMS: atom_id res chain seq x y z
N MET A 1 20.86 -7.06 -13.27
CA MET A 1 20.75 -6.30 -12.01
C MET A 1 19.84 -7.10 -11.09
N GLN A 2 20.34 -7.64 -9.98
CA GLN A 2 19.49 -8.43 -9.05
C GLN A 2 18.59 -7.47 -8.27
N SER A 3 17.28 -7.64 -8.39
CA SER A 3 16.29 -6.85 -7.64
C SER A 3 16.24 -7.37 -6.19
N LYS A 4 16.89 -6.65 -5.28
CA LYS A 4 16.93 -7.01 -3.85
C LYS A 4 15.59 -6.67 -3.22
N GLU A 5 14.92 -7.66 -2.63
CA GLU A 5 13.76 -7.43 -1.77
C GLU A 5 14.23 -6.76 -0.47
N VAL A 6 13.64 -5.62 -0.12
CA VAL A 6 14.01 -4.84 1.07
C VAL A 6 12.77 -4.57 1.92
N MET A 7 12.94 -4.67 3.24
CA MET A 7 11.91 -4.23 4.17
C MET A 7 11.75 -2.71 4.05
N THR A 8 10.58 -2.30 3.58
CA THR A 8 10.23 -0.91 3.35
C THR A 8 9.12 -0.48 4.29
N ARG A 9 9.28 0.71 4.87
CA ARG A 9 8.24 1.39 5.64
C ARG A 9 7.39 2.23 4.70
N ILE A 10 6.12 1.87 4.56
CA ILE A 10 5.13 2.57 3.75
C ILE A 10 4.26 3.39 4.70
N GLU A 11 4.19 4.70 4.46
CA GLU A 11 3.36 5.60 5.26
C GLU A 11 2.13 6.04 4.46
N LEU A 12 0.96 5.72 4.99
CA LEU A 12 -0.31 6.22 4.51
C LEU A 12 -0.61 7.57 5.17
N SER A 13 -1.33 8.43 4.47
CA SER A 13 -1.75 9.75 4.95
C SER A 13 -3.26 9.96 4.78
N GLY A 14 -3.79 11.04 5.36
CA GLY A 14 -5.19 11.43 5.18
C GLY A 14 -6.19 10.33 5.57
N VAL A 15 -7.18 10.09 4.69
CA VAL A 15 -8.22 9.08 4.90
C VAL A 15 -7.65 7.66 4.93
N LEU A 16 -6.62 7.35 4.13
CA LEU A 16 -5.99 6.03 4.11
C LEU A 16 -5.36 5.69 5.47
N ALA A 17 -4.68 6.64 6.11
CA ALA A 17 -4.10 6.45 7.44
C ALA A 17 -5.17 6.19 8.51
N LYS A 18 -6.31 6.87 8.43
CA LYS A 18 -7.44 6.70 9.37
C LYS A 18 -8.14 5.36 9.19
N THR A 19 -8.25 4.88 7.95
CA THR A 19 -8.98 3.64 7.63
C THR A 19 -8.12 2.39 7.80
N PHE A 20 -6.85 2.43 7.38
CA PHE A 20 -5.99 1.24 7.28
C PHE A 20 -4.78 1.28 8.20
N GLY A 21 -4.63 2.33 9.02
CA GLY A 21 -3.45 2.57 9.84
C GLY A 21 -2.35 3.29 9.07
N ARG A 22 -1.54 4.06 9.80
CA ARG A 22 -0.57 4.99 9.22
C ARG A 22 0.69 4.34 8.67
N VAL A 23 1.24 3.34 9.36
CA VAL A 23 2.56 2.80 9.05
C VAL A 23 2.47 1.30 8.79
N HIS A 24 2.99 0.87 7.64
CA HIS A 24 3.04 -0.52 7.22
C HIS A 24 4.46 -0.91 6.85
N HIS A 25 4.94 -2.04 7.35
CA HIS A 25 6.24 -2.58 6.96
C HIS A 25 6.02 -3.71 5.97
N ARG A 26 6.58 -3.61 4.77
CA ARG A 26 6.43 -4.59 3.68
C ARG A 26 7.76 -4.86 3.00
N VAL A 27 7.99 -6.12 2.67
CA VAL A 27 9.11 -6.52 1.84
C VAL A 27 8.70 -6.30 0.38
N ILE A 28 9.35 -5.36 -0.29
CA ILE A 28 9.08 -5.02 -1.70
C ILE A 28 10.41 -4.82 -2.44
N ARG A 29 10.41 -4.99 -3.76
CA ARG A 29 11.56 -4.76 -4.64
C ARG A 29 11.61 -3.32 -5.12
N THR A 30 10.46 -2.71 -5.36
CA THR A 30 10.35 -1.31 -5.81
C THR A 30 9.20 -0.59 -5.14
N THR A 31 9.22 0.75 -5.17
CA THR A 31 8.14 1.58 -4.61
C THR A 31 6.81 1.40 -5.36
N GLN A 32 6.82 1.04 -6.65
CA GLN A 32 5.59 0.79 -7.40
C GLN A 32 4.81 -0.42 -6.86
N GLU A 33 5.50 -1.40 -6.27
CA GLU A 33 4.87 -2.58 -5.68
C GLU A 33 4.15 -2.28 -4.36
N ALA A 34 4.38 -1.12 -3.73
CA ALA A 34 3.80 -0.77 -2.44
C ALA A 34 2.26 -0.88 -2.44
N GLY A 35 1.60 -0.39 -3.48
CA GLY A 35 0.14 -0.47 -3.60
C GLY A 35 -0.37 -1.91 -3.66
N VAL A 36 0.30 -2.76 -4.45
CA VAL A 36 -0.04 -4.19 -4.59
C VAL A 36 0.23 -4.93 -3.28
N ALA A 37 1.36 -4.69 -2.63
CA ALA A 37 1.71 -5.31 -1.35
C ALA A 37 0.72 -4.93 -0.24
N LEU A 38 0.23 -3.68 -0.22
CA LEU A 38 -0.82 -3.25 0.69
C LEU A 38 -2.15 -3.92 0.35
N ALA A 39 -2.56 -3.93 -0.93
CA ALA A 39 -3.79 -4.59 -1.39
C ALA A 39 -3.85 -6.09 -1.03
N ALA A 40 -2.74 -6.81 -1.18
CA ALA A 40 -2.67 -8.24 -0.88
C ALA A 40 -2.74 -8.57 0.62
N THR A 41 -2.38 -7.61 1.49
CA THR A 41 -2.24 -7.86 2.94
C THR A 41 -3.29 -7.16 3.79
N ILE A 42 -3.90 -6.09 3.28
CA ILE A 42 -4.91 -5.30 3.97
C ILE A 42 -6.26 -5.56 3.31
N ARG A 43 -7.12 -6.30 4.00
CA ARG A 43 -8.49 -6.58 3.52
C ARG A 43 -9.23 -5.28 3.23
N GLY A 44 -9.88 -5.20 2.07
CA GLY A 44 -10.66 -4.04 1.64
C GLY A 44 -9.84 -2.88 1.07
N PHE A 45 -8.50 -2.93 1.11
CA PHE A 45 -7.65 -1.85 0.58
C PHE A 45 -7.81 -1.70 -0.94
N GLU A 46 -7.76 -2.79 -1.69
CA GLU A 46 -7.93 -2.75 -3.15
C GLU A 46 -9.29 -2.17 -3.55
N ARG A 47 -10.36 -2.65 -2.93
CA ARG A 47 -11.72 -2.14 -3.15
C ARG A 47 -11.81 -0.65 -2.85
N PHE A 48 -11.25 -0.20 -1.72
CA PHE A 48 -11.22 1.22 -1.37
C PHE A 48 -10.50 2.08 -2.42
N MET A 49 -9.39 1.59 -2.99
CA MET A 49 -8.66 2.29 -4.04
C MET A 49 -9.44 2.37 -5.35
N ILE A 50 -10.14 1.30 -5.73
CA ILE A 50 -11.05 1.28 -6.90
C ILE A 50 -12.18 2.27 -6.69
N ASP A 51 -12.89 2.20 -5.57
CA ASP A 51 -14.04 3.06 -5.27
C ASP A 51 -13.64 4.53 -5.13
N SER A 52 -12.41 4.82 -4.70
CA SER A 52 -11.89 6.20 -4.61
C SER A 52 -11.57 6.78 -5.99
N LYS A 53 -11.13 5.95 -6.93
CA LYS A 53 -10.84 6.38 -8.31
C LYS A 53 -12.10 6.81 -9.05
N ASP A 54 -13.23 6.19 -8.74
CA ASP A 54 -14.52 6.51 -9.35
C ASP A 54 -15.18 7.78 -8.78
N LYS A 55 -14.61 8.36 -7.70
CA LYS A 55 -15.17 9.52 -6.97
C LYS A 55 -14.33 10.80 -7.11
N GLY A 56 -13.24 10.77 -7.90
CA GLY A 56 -12.39 11.93 -8.21
C GLY A 56 -12.66 12.43 -9.62
#